data_AF-A0AAV9KA57-F1
#
_entry.id   AF-A0AAV9KA57-F1
#
_cell.length_a   1.000
_cell.length_b   1.000
_cell.length_c   1.000
_cell.angle_alpha   90.00
_cell.angle_beta   90.00
_cell.angle_gamma   90.00
#
_symmetry.space_group_name_H-M   'P 1'
#
loop_
_entity.id
_entity.type
_entity.pdbx_description
1 polymer ?
#
loop_
_entity_poly.entity_id
_entity_poly.type
_entity_poly.pdbx_seq_one_letter_code
_entity_poly.pdbx_strand_id
1 'polypeptide(L)'
;MAMKNQENVGILKKFPEASNKMCSFGSNVKKIAKEDPRKLVHSIKVGLAIALVSLFYYFEPLFDYEGFGVSSMWAVLTVVVVFEFSVGATLGKGVNRGFATFLAGSLGVAVHRLATFTGSDKLQPIILGLSVFSVATIATFLRFVPKLKARYDYGILIFILTFSMISVSGYRDPVVLDKAVTRLTTILIGGAAAIMFNVVIYPVWAGEDLHNLIATSIEELGISLEGYGTQYFKKIDIKSEEELERISLEEYKCVICSKASEENLVNFAKWEPHHGKFRYRHPWGQYLKIGDLVRECAIKINALNSDLTSCNMTQEGRKIIQEQCTKMSIECGSALKEIAMSMKTMTLYPTIDSHILKAKASSEKLRSIIRNGGLIEEKELQKLLPSTRIASLMLDIVSNSVEIVDSVNQLATLMKFKILSSKPKRLGSKSRIPSGNIGEAHLVVNVE
;
A
#
# COMPACT_ATOMS: atom_id res chain seq x y z
N MET A 1 -5.70 -24.72 -55.77
CA MET A 1 -6.92 -24.36 -55.00
C MET A 1 -6.91 -24.83 -53.54
N ALA A 2 -6.13 -25.85 -53.15
CA ALA A 2 -6.14 -26.39 -51.78
C ALA A 2 -5.38 -25.55 -50.71
N MET A 3 -4.34 -24.78 -51.07
CA MET A 3 -3.57 -23.99 -50.09
C MET A 3 -4.34 -22.77 -49.54
N LYS A 4 -5.24 -22.15 -50.32
CA LYS A 4 -6.01 -20.97 -49.91
C LYS A 4 -7.11 -21.29 -48.89
N ASN A 5 -7.56 -22.55 -48.82
CA ASN A 5 -8.57 -23.00 -47.87
C ASN A 5 -8.00 -23.31 -46.47
N GLN A 6 -6.74 -23.76 -46.36
CA GLN A 6 -6.11 -23.97 -45.04
C GLN A 6 -5.81 -22.65 -44.32
N GLU A 7 -5.45 -21.60 -45.05
CA GLU A 7 -5.18 -20.27 -44.50
C GLU A 7 -6.47 -19.60 -43.94
N ASN A 8 -7.58 -19.72 -44.67
CA ASN A 8 -8.88 -19.21 -44.24
C ASN A 8 -9.46 -19.95 -43.03
N VAL A 9 -9.23 -21.27 -42.91
CA VAL A 9 -9.63 -22.06 -41.73
C VAL A 9 -8.81 -21.69 -40.49
N GLY A 10 -7.54 -21.30 -40.65
CA GLY A 10 -6.71 -20.77 -39.56
C GLY A 10 -7.14 -19.39 -39.06
N ILE A 11 -7.63 -18.52 -39.95
CA ILE A 11 -8.14 -17.18 -39.59
C ILE A 11 -9.51 -17.28 -38.89
N LEU A 12 -10.39 -18.17 -39.34
CA LEU A 12 -11.71 -18.40 -38.74
C LEU A 12 -11.65 -19.03 -37.34
N LYS A 13 -10.62 -19.81 -37.00
CA LYS A 13 -10.39 -20.32 -35.64
C LYS A 13 -9.78 -19.27 -34.69
N LYS A 14 -9.00 -18.32 -35.21
CA LYS A 14 -8.39 -17.24 -34.40
C LYS A 14 -9.40 -16.19 -33.94
N PHE A 15 -10.48 -15.98 -34.68
CA PHE A 15 -11.54 -15.02 -34.35
C PHE A 15 -12.32 -15.34 -33.05
N PRO A 16 -12.84 -16.58 -32.85
CA PRO A 16 -13.52 -16.95 -31.60
C PRO A 16 -12.56 -17.00 -30.41
N GLU A 17 -11.29 -17.38 -30.60
CA GLU A 17 -10.27 -17.30 -29.55
C GLU A 17 -9.95 -15.85 -29.15
N ALA A 18 -9.83 -14.94 -30.12
CA ALA A 18 -9.64 -13.52 -29.87
C ALA A 18 -10.85 -12.89 -29.17
N SER A 19 -12.06 -13.26 -29.59
CA SER A 19 -13.32 -12.84 -28.95
C SER A 19 -13.42 -13.34 -27.51
N ASN A 20 -13.13 -14.61 -27.25
CA ASN A 20 -13.13 -15.17 -25.90
C ASN A 20 -12.07 -14.52 -25.00
N LYS A 21 -10.89 -14.20 -25.56
CA LYS A 21 -9.84 -13.42 -24.86
C LYS A 21 -10.27 -11.98 -24.59
N MET A 22 -10.98 -11.33 -25.50
CA MET A 22 -11.53 -9.99 -25.28
C MET A 22 -12.66 -10.00 -24.23
N CYS A 23 -13.52 -11.03 -24.22
CA CYS A 23 -14.56 -11.21 -23.21
C CYS A 23 -13.98 -11.49 -21.83
N SER A 24 -12.96 -12.35 -21.73
CA SER A 24 -12.27 -12.62 -20.46
C SER A 24 -11.46 -11.41 -19.98
N PHE A 25 -10.87 -10.64 -20.90
CA PHE A 25 -10.25 -9.36 -20.57
C PHE A 25 -11.29 -8.35 -20.06
N GLY A 26 -12.43 -8.22 -20.74
CA GLY A 26 -13.52 -7.33 -20.35
C GLY A 26 -14.12 -7.69 -18.99
N SER A 27 -14.29 -8.98 -18.68
CA SER A 27 -14.75 -9.44 -17.37
C SER A 27 -13.72 -9.15 -16.27
N ASN A 28 -12.43 -9.30 -16.55
CA ASN A 28 -11.35 -8.95 -15.63
C ASN A 28 -11.28 -7.43 -15.37
N VAL A 29 -11.39 -6.60 -16.40
CA VAL A 29 -11.44 -5.13 -16.25
C VAL A 29 -12.66 -4.71 -15.42
N LYS A 30 -13.82 -5.32 -15.68
CA LYS A 30 -15.03 -5.09 -14.90
C LYS A 30 -14.86 -5.52 -13.44
N LYS A 31 -14.11 -6.60 -13.18
CA LYS A 31 -13.78 -7.06 -11.83
C LYS A 31 -12.88 -6.06 -11.11
N ILE A 32 -11.80 -5.60 -11.75
CA ILE A 32 -10.88 -4.59 -11.19
C ILE A 32 -11.62 -3.29 -10.85
N ALA A 33 -12.50 -2.82 -11.74
CA ALA A 33 -13.28 -1.61 -11.52
C ALA A 33 -14.33 -1.77 -10.39
N LYS A 34 -14.83 -2.99 -10.17
CA LYS A 34 -15.74 -3.30 -9.05
C LYS A 34 -15.01 -3.45 -7.72
N GLU A 35 -13.80 -4.01 -7.73
CA GLU A 35 -12.97 -4.21 -6.54
C GLU A 35 -12.45 -2.88 -5.99
N ASP A 36 -12.01 -1.97 -6.85
CA ASP A 36 -11.62 -0.61 -6.45
C ASP A 36 -12.10 0.43 -7.49
N PRO A 37 -13.28 1.04 -7.29
CA PRO A 37 -13.83 2.03 -8.23
C PRO A 37 -12.95 3.28 -8.35
N ARG A 38 -12.06 3.52 -7.39
CA ARG A 38 -11.13 4.65 -7.40
C ARG A 38 -10.11 4.50 -8.53
N LYS A 39 -9.78 3.27 -8.94
CA LYS A 39 -8.92 2.99 -10.11
C LYS A 39 -9.55 3.47 -11.41
N LEU A 40 -10.85 3.27 -11.59
CA LEU A 40 -11.57 3.77 -12.77
C LEU A 40 -11.55 5.31 -12.80
N VAL A 41 -11.89 5.92 -11.66
CA VAL A 41 -11.89 7.38 -11.50
C VAL A 41 -10.48 7.95 -11.74
N HIS A 42 -9.44 7.29 -11.23
CA HIS A 42 -8.05 7.67 -11.49
C HIS A 42 -7.69 7.61 -12.99
N SER A 43 -8.03 6.52 -13.70
CA SER A 43 -7.77 6.40 -15.13
C SER A 43 -8.42 7.53 -15.95
N ILE A 44 -9.65 7.91 -15.59
CA ILE A 44 -10.35 9.04 -16.24
C ILE A 44 -9.64 10.36 -15.98
N LYS A 45 -9.17 10.60 -14.73
CA LYS A 45 -8.41 11.83 -14.40
C LYS A 45 -7.11 11.94 -15.17
N VAL A 46 -6.37 10.85 -15.29
CA VAL A 46 -5.11 10.82 -16.06
C VAL A 46 -5.40 11.20 -17.51
N GLY A 47 -6.42 10.58 -18.11
CA GLY A 47 -6.87 10.90 -19.47
C GLY A 47 -7.27 12.37 -19.62
N LEU A 48 -8.06 12.89 -18.67
CA LEU A 48 -8.50 14.29 -18.67
C LEU A 48 -7.32 15.27 -18.54
N ALA A 49 -6.37 14.98 -17.63
CA ALA A 49 -5.19 15.81 -17.43
C ALA A 49 -4.31 15.85 -18.68
N ILE A 50 -4.08 14.70 -19.33
CA ILE A 50 -3.34 14.61 -20.58
C ILE A 50 -4.08 15.37 -21.68
N ALA A 51 -5.39 15.14 -21.83
CA ALA A 51 -6.20 15.80 -22.85
C ALA A 51 -6.18 17.32 -22.70
N LEU A 52 -6.35 17.84 -21.48
CA LEU A 52 -6.34 19.27 -21.23
C LEU A 52 -4.96 19.90 -21.45
N VAL A 53 -3.89 19.28 -20.94
CA VAL A 53 -2.51 19.75 -21.21
C VAL A 53 -2.18 19.70 -22.70
N SER A 54 -2.71 18.71 -23.43
CA SER A 54 -2.57 18.63 -24.89
C SER A 54 -3.43 19.67 -25.61
N LEU A 55 -4.61 19.99 -25.09
CA LEU A 55 -5.50 20.99 -25.67
C LEU A 55 -4.91 22.40 -25.57
N PHE A 56 -4.21 22.70 -24.46
CA PHE A 56 -3.40 23.92 -24.33
C PHE A 56 -2.29 24.03 -25.40
N TYR A 57 -1.86 22.91 -26.00
CA TYR A 57 -0.92 22.93 -27.12
C TYR A 57 -1.60 23.17 -28.47
N TYR A 58 -2.84 22.70 -28.64
CA TYR A 58 -3.58 22.86 -29.90
C TYR A 58 -4.20 24.24 -30.09
N PHE A 59 -4.41 25.02 -29.02
CA PHE A 59 -4.91 26.38 -29.11
C PHE A 59 -3.75 27.39 -29.18
N GLU A 60 -3.34 27.72 -30.41
CA GLU A 60 -2.23 28.61 -30.81
C GLU A 60 -2.19 30.04 -30.19
N PRO A 61 -3.29 30.74 -29.82
CA PRO A 61 -3.18 32.16 -29.45
C PRO A 61 -2.43 32.49 -28.14
N LEU A 62 -2.12 31.50 -27.29
CA LEU A 62 -1.49 31.72 -25.98
C LEU A 62 0.04 31.48 -25.97
N PHE A 63 0.61 30.87 -27.03
CA PHE A 63 1.99 30.39 -27.06
C PHE A 63 2.75 30.78 -28.34
N ASP A 64 2.38 31.91 -28.96
CA ASP A 64 3.05 32.48 -30.15
C ASP A 64 4.40 33.15 -29.79
N TYR A 65 5.21 32.48 -28.98
CA TYR A 65 6.58 32.86 -28.62
C TYR A 65 7.52 31.79 -29.18
N GLU A 66 8.32 32.18 -30.17
CA GLU A 66 9.27 31.36 -30.92
C GLU A 66 10.10 30.45 -29.96
N GLY A 67 9.76 29.16 -29.88
CA GLY A 67 10.55 28.17 -29.11
C GLY A 67 9.78 27.09 -28.36
N PHE A 68 8.44 27.18 -28.24
CA PHE A 68 7.68 26.27 -27.38
C PHE A 68 7.26 24.93 -28.00
N GLY A 69 7.28 24.75 -29.33
CA GLY A 69 6.75 23.56 -30.01
C GLY A 69 7.32 22.21 -29.49
N VAL A 70 8.64 22.08 -29.39
CA VAL A 70 9.32 20.88 -28.86
C VAL A 70 9.25 20.82 -27.32
N SER A 71 9.12 21.98 -26.67
CA SER A 71 9.06 22.11 -25.22
C SER A 71 7.72 21.66 -24.63
N SER A 72 6.63 21.78 -25.39
CA SER A 72 5.29 21.35 -24.99
C SER A 72 5.14 19.83 -24.86
N MET A 73 5.89 19.03 -25.65
CA MET A 73 5.95 17.58 -25.46
C MET A 73 6.42 17.19 -24.05
N TRP A 74 7.31 18.00 -23.45
CA TRP A 74 7.79 17.75 -22.10
C TRP A 74 6.72 17.96 -21.03
N ALA A 75 5.74 18.84 -21.25
CA ALA A 75 4.62 19.01 -20.32
C ALA A 75 3.74 17.75 -20.31
N VAL A 76 3.36 17.25 -21.50
CA VAL A 76 2.55 16.01 -21.63
C VAL A 76 3.29 14.80 -21.06
N LEU A 77 4.57 14.63 -21.42
CA LEU A 77 5.41 13.56 -20.86
C LEU A 77 5.55 13.68 -19.34
N THR A 78 5.57 14.91 -18.80
CA THR A 78 5.62 15.12 -17.35
C THR A 78 4.35 14.62 -16.68
N VAL A 79 3.18 14.96 -17.22
CA VAL A 79 1.90 14.44 -16.71
C VAL A 79 1.94 12.92 -16.72
N VAL A 80 2.23 12.29 -17.86
CA VAL A 80 2.26 10.82 -17.98
C VAL A 80 3.18 10.14 -16.96
N VAL A 81 4.33 10.74 -16.67
CA VAL A 81 5.36 10.09 -15.84
C VAL A 81 5.21 10.41 -14.34
N VAL A 82 4.67 11.58 -14.00
CA VAL A 82 4.52 12.04 -12.60
C VAL A 82 3.18 11.64 -12.01
N PHE A 83 2.12 11.54 -12.82
CA PHE A 83 0.79 11.21 -12.34
C PHE A 83 0.74 9.79 -11.82
N GLU A 84 0.47 9.65 -10.53
CA GLU A 84 0.45 8.40 -9.79
C GLU A 84 -0.90 8.21 -9.10
N PHE A 85 -1.18 6.96 -8.68
CA PHE A 85 -2.48 6.61 -8.11
C PHE A 85 -2.89 7.47 -6.91
N SER A 86 -1.94 7.78 -6.03
CA SER A 86 -2.17 8.65 -4.86
C SER A 86 -1.61 10.07 -5.06
N VAL A 87 -2.21 11.01 -4.33
CA VAL A 87 -1.77 12.41 -4.30
C VAL A 87 -0.33 12.52 -3.81
N GLY A 88 0.01 11.80 -2.71
CA GLY A 88 1.36 11.81 -2.16
C GLY A 88 2.43 11.28 -3.12
N ALA A 89 2.13 10.22 -3.87
CA ALA A 89 3.04 9.68 -4.87
C ALA A 89 3.27 10.67 -6.03
N THR A 90 2.19 11.32 -6.50
CA THR A 90 2.27 12.35 -7.55
C THR A 90 3.09 13.54 -7.10
N LEU A 91 2.82 14.07 -5.89
CA LEU A 91 3.57 15.18 -5.31
C LEU A 91 5.06 14.84 -5.16
N GLY A 92 5.37 13.67 -4.58
CA GLY A 92 6.75 13.22 -4.40
C GLY A 92 7.49 13.07 -5.72
N LYS A 93 6.86 12.47 -6.75
CA LYS A 93 7.46 12.39 -8.09
C LYS A 93 7.62 13.75 -8.75
N GLY A 94 6.63 14.64 -8.62
CA GLY A 94 6.66 15.98 -9.20
C GLY A 94 7.78 16.83 -8.64
N VAL A 95 7.92 16.87 -7.31
CA VAL A 95 9.02 17.58 -6.63
C VAL A 95 10.37 16.97 -6.99
N ASN A 96 10.49 15.64 -6.96
CA ASN A 96 11.73 14.95 -7.35
C ASN A 96 12.12 15.26 -8.80
N ARG A 97 11.15 15.32 -9.72
CA ARG A 97 11.39 15.68 -11.13
C ARG A 97 11.88 17.11 -11.25
N GLY A 98 11.19 18.07 -10.64
CA GLY A 98 11.56 19.48 -10.68
C GLY A 98 12.97 19.72 -10.14
N PHE A 99 13.30 19.13 -8.98
CA PHE A 99 14.62 19.25 -8.37
C PHE A 99 15.72 18.57 -9.22
N ALA A 100 15.46 17.36 -9.72
CA ALA A 100 16.40 16.66 -10.60
C ALA A 100 16.66 17.43 -11.90
N THR A 101 15.62 17.98 -12.53
CA THR A 101 15.75 18.78 -13.74
C THR A 101 16.53 20.08 -13.48
N PHE A 102 16.25 20.76 -12.37
CA PHE A 102 16.99 21.97 -11.98
C PHE A 102 18.47 21.68 -11.78
N LEU A 103 18.82 20.65 -11.00
CA LEU A 103 20.22 20.26 -10.77
C LEU A 103 20.93 19.80 -12.04
N ALA A 104 20.25 19.02 -12.87
CA ALA A 104 20.81 18.56 -14.14
C ALA A 104 21.00 19.71 -15.13
N GLY A 105 20.07 20.67 -15.16
CA GLY A 105 20.16 21.86 -15.98
C GLY A 105 21.30 22.77 -15.57
N SER A 106 21.43 23.07 -14.28
CA SER A 106 22.52 23.91 -13.77
C SER A 106 23.89 23.26 -14.02
N LEU A 107 24.02 21.95 -13.77
CA LEU A 107 25.26 21.22 -14.06
C LEU A 107 25.56 21.16 -15.56
N GLY A 108 24.53 20.94 -16.39
CA GLY A 108 24.67 20.93 -17.86
C GLY A 108 25.18 22.28 -18.40
N VAL A 109 24.63 23.38 -17.91
CA VAL A 109 25.10 24.73 -18.25
C VAL A 109 26.53 24.96 -17.77
N ALA A 110 26.88 24.54 -16.55
CA ALA A 110 28.24 24.66 -16.02
C ALA A 110 29.26 23.89 -16.88
N VAL A 111 28.96 22.64 -17.22
CA VAL A 111 29.82 21.80 -18.08
C VAL A 111 29.94 22.39 -19.48
N HIS A 112 28.85 22.91 -20.05
CA HIS A 112 28.89 23.59 -21.34
C HIS A 112 29.80 24.83 -21.30
N ARG A 113 29.70 25.66 -20.25
CA ARG A 113 30.56 26.83 -20.06
C ARG A 113 32.04 26.43 -19.93
N LEU A 114 32.35 25.38 -19.17
CA LEU A 114 33.71 24.84 -19.05
C LEU A 114 34.25 24.36 -20.41
N ALA A 115 33.43 23.65 -21.19
CA ALA A 115 33.81 23.19 -22.51
C ALA A 115 34.08 24.36 -23.47
N THR A 116 33.25 25.43 -23.44
CA THR A 116 33.48 26.63 -24.27
C THR A 116 34.71 27.43 -23.84
N PHE A 117 35.05 27.45 -22.54
CA PHE A 117 36.22 28.19 -22.03
C PHE A 117 37.55 27.63 -22.57
N THR A 118 37.60 26.35 -22.93
CA THR A 118 38.81 25.74 -23.50
C THR A 118 39.15 26.22 -24.91
N GLY A 119 38.27 26.99 -25.57
CA GLY A 119 38.57 27.72 -26.82
C GLY A 119 38.92 26.86 -28.04
N SER A 120 38.73 25.54 -27.95
CA SER A 120 39.07 24.60 -29.03
C SER A 120 37.84 23.77 -29.41
N ASP A 121 37.33 24.00 -30.61
CA ASP A 121 36.13 23.34 -31.16
C ASP A 121 36.28 21.81 -31.23
N LYS A 122 37.52 21.30 -31.31
CA LYS A 122 37.81 19.86 -31.30
C LYS A 122 37.75 19.24 -29.90
N LEU A 123 38.04 20.02 -28.85
CA LEU A 123 38.06 19.56 -27.45
C LEU A 123 36.68 19.64 -26.80
N GLN A 124 35.82 20.56 -27.24
CA GLN A 124 34.47 20.73 -26.71
C GLN A 124 33.63 19.43 -26.70
N PRO A 125 33.48 18.67 -27.82
CA PRO A 125 32.68 17.44 -27.80
C PRO A 125 33.30 16.34 -26.94
N ILE A 126 34.63 16.31 -26.79
CA ILE A 126 35.34 15.36 -25.94
C ILE A 126 35.04 15.64 -24.46
N ILE A 127 35.11 16.90 -24.04
CA ILE A 127 34.80 17.33 -22.66
C ILE A 127 33.33 17.04 -22.34
N LEU A 128 32.41 17.37 -23.24
CA LEU A 128 30.98 17.08 -23.08
C LEU A 128 30.72 15.57 -22.99
N GLY A 129 31.34 14.78 -23.87
CA GLY A 129 31.22 13.32 -23.88
C GLY A 129 31.74 12.67 -22.60
N LEU A 130 32.93 13.07 -22.14
CA LEU A 130 33.51 12.60 -20.88
C LEU A 130 32.63 12.98 -19.68
N SER A 131 32.08 14.20 -19.67
CA SER A 131 31.19 14.66 -18.60
C SER A 131 29.90 13.85 -18.55
N VAL A 132 29.27 13.58 -19.70
CA VAL A 132 28.09 12.70 -19.81
C VAL A 132 28.42 11.30 -19.32
N PHE A 133 29.54 10.72 -19.74
CA PHE A 133 29.99 9.42 -19.29
C PHE A 133 30.18 9.37 -17.76
N SER A 134 30.91 10.32 -17.19
CA SER A 134 31.19 10.36 -15.74
C SER A 134 29.91 10.53 -14.92
N VAL A 135 29.07 11.50 -15.27
CA VAL A 135 27.82 11.76 -14.54
C VAL A 135 26.86 10.57 -14.66
N ALA A 136 26.68 10.01 -15.86
CA ALA A 136 25.82 8.85 -16.05
C ALA A 136 26.33 7.63 -15.26
N THR A 137 27.64 7.41 -15.22
CA THR A 137 28.26 6.32 -14.45
C THR A 137 28.03 6.49 -12.95
N ILE A 138 28.36 7.67 -12.40
CA ILE A 138 28.18 7.96 -10.97
C ILE A 138 26.71 7.86 -10.58
N ALA A 139 25.82 8.53 -11.32
CA ALA A 139 24.39 8.53 -11.04
C ALA A 139 23.80 7.11 -11.15
N THR A 140 24.20 6.32 -12.16
CA THR A 140 23.75 4.92 -12.29
C THR A 140 24.26 4.06 -11.15
N PHE A 141 25.50 4.26 -10.71
CA PHE A 141 26.04 3.56 -9.54
C PHE A 141 25.25 3.88 -8.26
N LEU A 142 24.87 5.15 -8.04
CA LEU A 142 24.05 5.56 -6.91
C LEU A 142 22.68 4.86 -6.87
N ARG A 143 22.14 4.42 -8.02
CA ARG A 143 20.87 3.66 -8.09
C ARG A 143 20.99 2.25 -7.50
N PHE A 144 22.19 1.69 -7.35
CA PHE A 144 22.37 0.40 -6.69
C PHE A 144 22.35 0.51 -5.16
N VAL A 145 22.48 1.71 -4.59
CA VAL A 145 22.39 1.92 -3.14
C VAL A 145 20.92 1.83 -2.71
N PRO A 146 20.51 0.83 -1.90
CA PRO A 146 19.09 0.58 -1.61
C PRO A 146 18.35 1.78 -1.02
N LYS A 147 19.01 2.53 -0.11
CA LYS A 147 18.45 3.73 0.52
C LYS A 147 18.17 4.85 -0.49
N LEU A 148 19.04 5.04 -1.47
CA LEU A 148 18.86 6.04 -2.52
C LEU A 148 17.83 5.58 -3.55
N LYS A 149 17.88 4.30 -3.92
CA LYS A 149 16.94 3.69 -4.86
C LYS A 149 15.49 3.82 -4.37
N ALA A 150 15.23 3.46 -3.11
CA ALA A 150 13.89 3.48 -2.55
C ALA A 150 13.24 4.87 -2.57
N ARG A 151 14.03 5.95 -2.49
CA ARG A 151 13.51 7.32 -2.34
C ARG A 151 13.68 8.20 -3.58
N TYR A 152 14.74 7.99 -4.35
CA TYR A 152 15.17 8.91 -5.41
C TYR A 152 15.45 8.24 -6.76
N ASP A 153 15.20 6.94 -6.95
CA ASP A 153 15.51 6.26 -8.23
C ASP A 153 14.93 6.99 -9.45
N TYR A 154 13.67 7.43 -9.35
CA TYR A 154 13.02 8.24 -10.37
C TYR A 154 13.74 9.57 -10.62
N GLY A 155 14.11 10.30 -9.57
CA GLY A 155 14.83 11.57 -9.66
C GLY A 155 16.21 11.40 -10.29
N ILE A 156 16.94 10.34 -9.93
CA ILE A 156 18.26 10.02 -10.51
C ILE A 156 18.12 9.72 -12.01
N LEU A 157 17.09 8.99 -12.42
CA LEU A 157 16.83 8.71 -13.85
C LEU A 157 16.53 10.00 -14.62
N ILE A 158 15.67 10.88 -14.08
CA ILE A 158 15.38 12.18 -14.69
C ILE A 158 16.62 13.08 -14.73
N PHE A 159 17.46 13.04 -13.70
CA PHE A 159 18.71 13.79 -13.64
C PHE A 159 19.66 13.37 -14.77
N ILE A 160 19.90 12.06 -14.95
CA ILE A 160 20.73 11.52 -16.04
C ILE A 160 20.14 11.95 -17.39
N LEU A 161 18.85 11.73 -17.61
CA LEU A 161 18.17 12.07 -18.87
C LEU A 161 18.28 13.57 -19.18
N THR A 162 18.07 14.41 -18.17
CA THR A 162 18.09 15.86 -18.34
C THR A 162 19.50 16.36 -18.64
N PHE A 163 20.48 15.91 -17.86
CA PHE A 163 21.88 16.31 -18.02
C PHE A 163 22.43 15.87 -19.38
N SER A 164 22.24 14.61 -19.76
CA SER A 164 22.70 14.10 -21.06
C SER A 164 22.08 14.87 -22.22
N MET A 165 20.78 15.17 -22.15
CA MET A 165 20.11 15.92 -23.21
C MET A 165 20.61 17.36 -23.31
N ILE A 166 20.79 18.07 -22.19
CA ILE A 166 21.28 19.46 -22.18
C ILE A 166 22.74 19.52 -22.65
N SER A 167 23.59 18.61 -22.19
CA SER A 167 24.99 18.54 -22.60
C SER A 167 25.15 18.24 -24.09
N VAL A 168 24.35 17.31 -24.65
CA VAL A 168 24.41 16.98 -26.09
C VAL A 168 23.78 18.07 -26.96
N SER A 169 22.62 18.61 -26.57
CA SER A 169 21.94 19.66 -27.35
C SER A 169 22.65 21.02 -27.27
N GLY A 170 23.35 21.31 -26.18
CA GLY A 170 24.13 22.53 -26.01
C GLY A 170 25.33 22.61 -26.93
N TYR A 171 25.83 21.48 -27.48
CA TYR A 171 26.88 21.51 -28.49
C TYR A 171 26.42 22.12 -29.83
N ARG A 172 25.13 21.97 -30.19
CA ARG A 172 24.62 22.35 -31.50
C ARG A 172 24.06 23.77 -31.57
N ASP A 173 23.65 24.35 -30.45
CA ASP A 173 23.04 25.67 -30.38
C ASP A 173 23.60 26.51 -29.21
N PRO A 174 24.04 27.76 -29.45
CA PRO A 174 24.68 28.58 -28.43
C PRO A 174 23.72 29.08 -27.33
N VAL A 175 22.40 28.95 -27.51
CA VAL A 175 21.37 29.42 -26.56
C VAL A 175 20.98 28.30 -25.57
N VAL A 176 21.96 27.73 -24.87
CA VAL A 176 21.76 26.59 -23.94
C VAL A 176 20.90 26.97 -22.74
N LEU A 177 21.01 28.22 -22.27
CA LEU A 177 20.31 28.70 -21.08
C LEU A 177 18.80 28.83 -21.34
N ASP A 178 18.39 29.35 -22.49
CA ASP A 178 16.98 29.46 -22.87
C ASP A 178 16.33 28.08 -22.97
N LYS A 179 17.00 27.11 -23.59
CA LYS A 179 16.52 25.72 -23.66
C LYS A 179 16.36 25.08 -22.28
N ALA A 180 17.26 25.33 -21.35
CA ALA A 180 17.18 24.81 -19.99
C ALA A 180 16.02 25.43 -19.20
N VAL A 181 15.81 26.75 -19.32
CA VAL A 181 14.72 27.48 -18.67
C VAL A 181 13.36 27.07 -19.23
N THR A 182 13.23 27.00 -20.55
CA THR A 182 12.00 26.59 -21.22
C THR A 182 11.60 25.16 -20.85
N ARG A 183 12.57 24.25 -20.71
CA ARG A 183 12.31 22.88 -20.25
C ARG A 183 11.90 22.82 -18.78
N LEU A 184 12.55 23.59 -17.92
CA LEU A 184 12.22 23.63 -16.50
C LEU A 184 10.79 24.16 -16.30
N THR A 185 10.44 25.25 -16.99
CA THR A 185 9.11 25.86 -16.91
C THR A 185 8.01 24.93 -17.43
N THR A 186 8.19 24.24 -18.57
CA THR A 186 7.19 23.28 -19.07
C THR A 186 7.02 22.07 -18.17
N ILE A 187 8.09 21.58 -17.56
CA ILE A 187 8.02 20.51 -16.55
C ILE A 187 7.27 20.97 -15.30
N LEU A 188 7.52 22.19 -14.83
CA LEU A 188 6.80 22.75 -13.69
C LEU A 188 5.31 22.94 -13.98
N ILE A 189 4.95 23.42 -15.18
CA ILE A 189 3.56 23.54 -15.63
C ILE A 189 2.88 22.17 -15.69
N GLY A 190 3.51 21.18 -16.33
CA GLY A 190 2.97 19.82 -16.43
C GLY A 190 2.83 19.15 -15.05
N GLY A 191 3.81 19.36 -14.16
CA GLY A 191 3.76 18.86 -12.79
C GLY A 191 2.66 19.53 -11.96
N ALA A 192 2.51 20.85 -12.06
CA ALA A 192 1.46 21.61 -11.39
C ALA A 192 0.06 21.18 -11.86
N ALA A 193 -0.12 20.99 -13.17
CA ALA A 193 -1.37 20.46 -13.72
C ALA A 193 -1.68 19.05 -13.16
N ALA A 194 -0.69 18.14 -13.18
CA ALA A 194 -0.87 16.78 -12.66
C ALA A 194 -1.26 16.77 -11.17
N ILE A 195 -0.66 17.65 -10.36
CA ILE A 195 -1.00 17.80 -8.94
C ILE A 195 -2.42 18.38 -8.79
N MET A 196 -2.76 19.42 -9.54
CA MET A 196 -4.08 20.06 -9.50
C MET A 196 -5.20 19.05 -9.77
N PHE A 197 -5.09 18.27 -10.86
CA PHE A 197 -6.08 17.26 -11.21
C PHE A 197 -6.21 16.16 -10.15
N ASN A 198 -5.09 15.73 -9.56
CA ASN A 198 -5.11 14.70 -8.52
C ASN A 198 -5.73 15.17 -7.20
N VAL A 199 -5.51 16.43 -6.82
CA VAL A 199 -6.04 16.98 -5.57
C VAL A 199 -7.52 17.36 -5.71
N VAL A 200 -7.92 17.94 -6.84
CA VAL A 200 -9.28 18.49 -7.04
C VAL A 200 -10.28 17.39 -7.38
N ILE A 201 -9.94 16.48 -8.29
CA ILE A 201 -10.88 15.45 -8.72
C ILE A 201 -10.71 14.23 -7.83
N TYR A 202 -11.64 14.00 -6.89
CA TYR A 202 -11.74 12.79 -6.07
C TYR A 202 -10.38 12.27 -5.52
N PRO A 203 -9.70 12.99 -4.63
CA PRO A 203 -8.33 12.68 -4.24
C PRO A 203 -8.21 11.29 -3.58
N VAL A 204 -7.14 10.57 -3.94
CA VAL A 204 -6.77 9.28 -3.33
C VAL A 204 -5.57 9.49 -2.42
N TRP A 205 -5.74 9.21 -1.13
CA TRP A 205 -4.75 9.47 -0.09
C TRP A 205 -4.07 8.19 0.35
N ALA A 206 -2.74 8.12 0.20
CA ALA A 206 -1.93 7.01 0.66
C ALA A 206 -1.93 6.89 2.19
N GLY A 207 -2.04 8.01 2.91
CA GLY A 207 -2.14 8.00 4.37
C GLY A 207 -3.41 7.31 4.89
N GLU A 208 -4.55 7.56 4.23
CA GLU A 208 -5.82 6.88 4.53
C GLU A 208 -5.76 5.40 4.15
N ASP A 209 -5.19 5.06 2.99
CA ASP A 209 -5.00 3.67 2.58
C ASP A 209 -4.09 2.90 3.56
N LEU A 210 -2.99 3.50 4.01
CA LEU A 210 -2.13 2.92 5.04
C LEU A 210 -2.87 2.69 6.35
N HIS A 211 -3.66 3.68 6.78
CA HIS A 211 -4.40 3.60 8.03
C HIS A 211 -5.44 2.48 8.00
N ASN A 212 -6.18 2.35 6.91
CA ASN A 212 -7.14 1.28 6.72
C ASN A 212 -6.46 -0.08 6.55
N LEU A 213 -5.31 -0.14 5.88
CA LEU A 213 -4.52 -1.36 5.72
C LEU A 213 -4.11 -1.91 7.08
N ILE A 214 -3.41 -1.12 7.91
CA ILE A 214 -2.95 -1.56 9.23
C ILE A 214 -4.13 -1.96 10.11
N ALA A 215 -5.21 -1.18 10.12
CA ALA A 215 -6.38 -1.51 10.93
C ALA A 215 -7.06 -2.82 10.47
N THR A 216 -7.14 -3.05 9.16
CA THR A 216 -7.69 -4.29 8.61
C THR A 216 -6.79 -5.48 8.90
N SER A 217 -5.47 -5.33 8.82
CA SER A 217 -4.53 -6.37 9.22
C SER A 217 -4.66 -6.75 10.69
N ILE A 218 -4.84 -5.77 11.59
CA ILE A 218 -5.12 -6.06 13.01
C ILE A 218 -6.46 -6.82 13.17
N GLU A 219 -7.48 -6.42 12.42
CA GLU A 219 -8.80 -7.08 12.44
C GLU A 219 -8.72 -8.54 11.96
N GLU A 220 -7.97 -8.81 10.88
CA GLU A 220 -7.73 -10.16 10.34
C GLU A 220 -7.05 -11.07 11.37
N LEU A 221 -6.07 -10.55 12.14
CA LEU A 221 -5.51 -11.30 13.28
C LEU A 221 -6.57 -11.59 14.34
N GLY A 222 -7.40 -10.58 14.66
CA GLY A 222 -8.45 -10.72 15.66
C GLY A 222 -9.50 -11.78 15.30
N ILE A 223 -9.93 -11.79 14.03
CA ILE A 223 -10.86 -12.80 13.49
C ILE A 223 -10.22 -14.19 13.55
N SER A 224 -8.96 -14.31 13.14
CA SER A 224 -8.20 -15.56 13.18
C SER A 224 -8.11 -16.12 14.60
N LEU A 225 -7.76 -15.30 15.60
CA LEU A 225 -7.65 -15.73 17.00
C LEU A 225 -9.00 -16.15 17.60
N GLU A 226 -10.08 -15.41 17.35
CA GLU A 226 -11.40 -15.85 17.79
C GLU A 226 -11.83 -17.15 17.12
N GLY A 227 -11.47 -17.34 15.84
CA GLY A 227 -11.68 -18.57 15.10
C GLY A 227 -11.00 -19.77 15.77
N TYR A 228 -9.72 -19.65 16.17
CA TYR A 228 -9.01 -20.70 16.92
C TYR A 228 -9.69 -21.01 18.25
N GLY A 229 -10.07 -19.99 19.02
CA GLY A 229 -10.75 -20.17 20.30
C GLY A 229 -12.10 -20.87 20.17
N THR A 230 -12.89 -20.52 19.16
CA THR A 230 -14.27 -21.02 19.00
C THR A 230 -14.38 -22.35 18.25
N GLN A 231 -13.48 -22.61 17.30
CA GLN A 231 -13.57 -23.77 16.42
C GLN A 231 -12.56 -24.86 16.80
N TYR A 232 -11.31 -24.49 17.11
CA TYR A 232 -10.25 -25.46 17.37
C TYR A 232 -10.18 -25.89 18.84
N PHE A 233 -10.11 -24.93 19.77
CA PHE A 233 -10.01 -25.29 21.19
C PHE A 233 -11.35 -25.65 21.82
N LYS A 234 -12.50 -25.23 21.26
CA LYS A 234 -13.81 -25.56 21.84
C LYS A 234 -14.37 -26.91 21.38
N LYS A 235 -14.04 -27.37 20.17
CA LYS A 235 -14.50 -28.67 19.65
C LYS A 235 -13.49 -29.75 20.01
N ILE A 236 -13.92 -30.72 20.81
CA ILE A 236 -13.10 -31.85 21.29
C ILE A 236 -12.86 -32.91 20.20
N ASP A 237 -13.59 -32.85 19.09
CA ASP A 237 -13.73 -33.97 18.14
C ASP A 237 -13.76 -33.45 16.69
N ILE A 238 -12.60 -33.01 16.16
CA ILE A 238 -12.46 -32.71 14.72
C ILE A 238 -12.17 -34.05 14.04
N LYS A 239 -13.16 -34.59 13.30
CA LYS A 239 -13.11 -35.96 12.76
C LYS A 239 -12.67 -36.05 11.29
N SER A 240 -12.58 -34.93 10.56
CA SER A 240 -12.17 -34.97 9.14
C SER A 240 -11.23 -33.83 8.75
N GLU A 241 -10.35 -34.16 7.81
CA GLU A 241 -9.39 -33.25 7.16
C GLU A 241 -10.12 -32.12 6.38
N GLU A 242 -11.33 -32.41 5.86
CA GLU A 242 -12.22 -31.43 5.22
C GLU A 242 -12.81 -30.40 6.18
N GLU A 243 -13.07 -30.75 7.45
CA GLU A 243 -13.47 -29.76 8.46
C GLU A 243 -12.29 -28.83 8.80
N LEU A 244 -11.06 -29.35 8.83
CA LEU A 244 -9.86 -28.56 9.11
C LEU A 244 -9.53 -27.58 7.98
N GLU A 245 -9.68 -27.98 6.71
CA GLU A 245 -9.56 -27.08 5.55
C GLU A 245 -10.63 -25.98 5.54
N ARG A 246 -11.87 -26.26 5.98
CA ARG A 246 -12.91 -25.23 6.13
C ARG A 246 -12.67 -24.27 7.30
N ILE A 247 -11.91 -24.71 8.31
CA ILE A 247 -11.48 -23.91 9.48
C ILE A 247 -10.19 -23.12 9.16
N SER A 248 -9.60 -23.29 7.96
CA SER A 248 -8.37 -22.61 7.54
C SER A 248 -8.53 -21.09 7.55
N LEU A 249 -8.21 -20.49 8.70
CA LEU A 249 -8.28 -19.04 8.98
C LEU A 249 -7.04 -18.36 8.39
N GLU A 250 -6.89 -18.41 7.06
CA GLU A 250 -5.70 -17.89 6.36
C GLU A 250 -5.74 -16.39 6.09
N GLU A 251 -6.71 -15.68 6.66
CA GLU A 251 -6.91 -14.24 6.48
C GLU A 251 -5.65 -13.46 6.86
N TYR A 252 -4.88 -13.92 7.85
CA TYR A 252 -3.61 -13.31 8.25
C TYR A 252 -2.45 -13.51 7.27
N LYS A 253 -2.53 -14.39 6.26
CA LYS A 253 -1.40 -14.67 5.35
C LYS A 253 -1.04 -13.45 4.49
N CYS A 254 -2.04 -12.67 4.07
CA CYS A 254 -1.84 -11.42 3.34
C CYS A 254 -1.03 -10.40 4.15
N VAL A 255 -1.17 -10.42 5.48
CA VAL A 255 -0.45 -9.55 6.41
C VAL A 255 1.05 -9.87 6.43
N ILE A 256 1.44 -11.14 6.34
CA ILE A 256 2.86 -11.54 6.44
C ILE A 256 3.71 -10.85 5.34
N CYS A 257 3.14 -10.63 4.16
CA CYS A 257 3.81 -10.05 3.00
C CYS A 257 3.57 -8.53 2.82
N SER A 258 2.93 -7.85 3.76
CA SER A 258 2.50 -6.43 3.61
C SER A 258 3.62 -5.39 3.73
N LYS A 259 4.81 -5.77 4.22
CA LYS A 259 5.87 -4.80 4.57
C LYS A 259 6.22 -3.81 3.45
N ALA A 260 6.37 -4.30 2.21
CA ALA A 260 6.73 -3.44 1.08
C ALA A 260 5.62 -2.45 0.72
N SER A 261 4.34 -2.84 0.82
CA SER A 261 3.23 -1.92 0.56
C SER A 261 3.11 -0.86 1.67
N GLU A 262 3.28 -1.26 2.93
CA GLU A 262 3.30 -0.34 4.09
C GLU A 262 4.40 0.72 3.97
N GLU A 263 5.64 0.30 3.68
CA GLU A 263 6.77 1.21 3.50
C GLU A 263 6.55 2.21 2.35
N ASN A 264 5.99 1.74 1.23
CA ASN A 264 5.65 2.60 0.09
C ASN A 264 4.57 3.62 0.45
N LEU A 265 3.48 3.18 1.09
CA LEU A 265 2.40 4.07 1.50
C LEU A 265 2.87 5.12 2.51
N VAL A 266 3.72 4.75 3.47
CA VAL A 266 4.34 5.70 4.41
C VAL A 266 5.19 6.74 3.69
N ASN A 267 5.96 6.33 2.68
CA ASN A 267 6.77 7.26 1.90
C ASN A 267 5.90 8.24 1.11
N PHE A 268 4.78 7.79 0.55
CA PHE A 268 3.83 8.67 -0.15
C PHE A 268 3.07 9.59 0.82
N ALA A 269 2.60 9.07 1.95
CA ALA A 269 1.83 9.82 2.94
C ALA A 269 2.61 11.00 3.55
N LYS A 270 3.95 10.93 3.59
CA LYS A 270 4.82 12.05 4.02
C LYS A 270 4.77 13.27 3.09
N TRP A 271 4.40 13.07 1.82
CA TRP A 271 4.26 14.16 0.84
C TRP A 271 2.88 14.80 0.86
N GLU A 272 1.91 14.19 1.54
CA GLU A 272 0.52 14.64 1.47
C GLU A 272 0.29 15.92 2.29
N PRO A 273 -0.48 16.88 1.75
CA PRO A 273 -1.01 17.98 2.55
C PRO A 273 -1.95 17.46 3.64
N HIS A 274 -2.37 18.36 4.52
CA HIS A 274 -3.44 18.06 5.48
C HIS A 274 -4.69 17.59 4.75
N HIS A 275 -5.23 16.43 5.16
CA HIS A 275 -6.44 15.87 4.57
C HIS A 275 -7.21 15.05 5.61
N GLY A 276 -8.55 15.10 5.54
CA GLY A 276 -9.42 14.36 6.44
C GLY A 276 -9.09 14.58 7.92
N LYS A 277 -8.78 13.49 8.64
CA LYS A 277 -8.37 13.53 10.05
C LYS A 277 -6.84 13.57 10.24
N PHE A 278 -6.06 13.48 9.17
CA PHE A 278 -4.61 13.42 9.21
C PHE A 278 -3.98 14.80 9.11
N ARG A 279 -3.21 15.18 10.13
CA ARG A 279 -2.59 16.51 10.23
C ARG A 279 -1.31 16.59 9.42
N TYR A 280 -0.86 17.81 9.13
CA TYR A 280 0.49 18.03 8.61
C TYR A 280 1.53 17.46 9.60
N ARG A 281 2.55 16.76 9.08
CA ARG A 281 3.55 16.01 9.88
C ARG A 281 2.94 14.93 10.78
N HIS A 282 1.90 14.24 10.29
CA HIS A 282 1.38 13.04 10.94
C HIS A 282 2.48 12.01 11.24
N PRO A 283 2.45 11.31 12.39
CA PRO A 283 3.51 10.38 12.81
C PRO A 283 3.45 9.05 12.05
N TRP A 284 3.61 9.08 10.71
CA TRP A 284 3.55 7.89 9.85
C TRP A 284 4.56 6.80 10.24
N GLY A 285 5.66 7.15 10.91
CA GLY A 285 6.61 6.16 11.44
C GLY A 285 6.02 5.20 12.48
N GLN A 286 5.00 5.62 13.23
CA GLN A 286 4.33 4.74 14.20
C GLN A 286 3.52 3.63 13.52
N TYR A 287 3.06 3.86 12.29
CA TYR A 287 2.34 2.83 11.52
C TYR A 287 3.26 1.69 11.12
N LEU A 288 4.53 1.96 10.78
CA LEU A 288 5.51 0.91 10.51
C LEU A 288 5.80 0.09 11.77
N LYS A 289 5.93 0.75 12.93
CA LYS A 289 6.12 0.04 14.21
C LYS A 289 4.94 -0.88 14.52
N ILE A 290 3.71 -0.41 14.33
CA ILE A 290 2.51 -1.23 14.50
C ILE A 290 2.48 -2.36 13.47
N GLY A 291 2.74 -2.07 12.19
CA GLY A 291 2.82 -3.07 11.12
C GLY A 291 3.85 -4.17 11.43
N ASP A 292 5.01 -3.80 11.97
CA ASP A 292 6.03 -4.76 12.38
C ASP A 292 5.53 -5.74 13.44
N LEU A 293 4.86 -5.24 14.49
CA LEU A 293 4.27 -6.05 15.55
C LEU A 293 3.12 -6.93 15.05
N VAL A 294 2.27 -6.38 14.18
CA VAL A 294 1.14 -7.08 13.56
C VAL A 294 1.63 -8.25 12.71
N ARG A 295 2.65 -8.04 11.87
CA ARG A 295 3.24 -9.12 11.09
C ARG A 295 3.96 -10.16 11.96
N GLU A 296 4.64 -9.74 13.03
CA GLU A 296 5.25 -10.70 13.97
C GLU A 296 4.18 -11.58 14.61
N CYS A 297 3.05 -10.99 15.02
CA CYS A 297 1.90 -11.74 15.51
C CYS A 297 1.34 -12.67 14.44
N ALA A 298 1.21 -12.23 13.19
CA ALA A 298 0.77 -13.06 12.06
C ALA A 298 1.67 -14.29 11.85
N ILE A 299 2.99 -14.12 11.96
CA ILE A 299 3.96 -15.23 11.85
C ILE A 299 3.78 -16.22 13.01
N LYS A 300 3.55 -15.74 14.24
CA LYS A 300 3.28 -16.61 15.40
C LYS A 300 1.95 -17.36 15.25
N ILE A 301 0.91 -16.71 14.73
CA ILE A 301 -0.36 -17.36 14.40
C ILE A 301 -0.17 -18.41 13.31
N ASN A 302 0.65 -18.14 12.29
CA ASN A 302 0.98 -19.11 11.25
C ASN A 302 1.70 -20.34 11.82
N ALA A 303 2.66 -20.12 12.72
CA ALA A 303 3.36 -21.20 13.41
C ALA A 303 2.39 -22.01 14.28
N LEU A 304 1.49 -21.35 15.00
CA LEU A 304 0.42 -22.00 15.75
C LEU A 304 -0.46 -22.84 14.84
N ASN A 305 -0.89 -22.32 13.68
CA ASN A 305 -1.69 -23.05 12.71
C ASN A 305 -0.97 -24.31 12.21
N SER A 306 0.30 -24.18 11.86
CA SER A 306 1.14 -25.30 11.42
C SER A 306 1.27 -26.36 12.52
N ASP A 307 1.50 -25.94 13.77
CA ASP A 307 1.63 -26.86 14.89
C ASP A 307 0.31 -27.55 15.24
N LEU A 308 -0.82 -26.83 15.18
CA LEU A 308 -2.15 -27.38 15.42
C LEU A 308 -2.58 -28.40 14.34
N THR A 309 -2.12 -28.23 13.11
CA THR A 309 -2.41 -29.15 12.00
C THR A 309 -1.46 -30.35 11.95
N SER A 310 -0.19 -30.17 12.32
CA SER A 310 0.83 -31.21 12.23
C SER A 310 1.01 -32.05 13.50
N CYS A 311 0.64 -31.53 14.68
CA CYS A 311 0.89 -32.23 15.94
C CYS A 311 -0.23 -33.21 16.28
N ASN A 312 0.13 -34.50 16.38
CA ASN A 312 -0.70 -35.52 17.05
C ASN A 312 -0.65 -35.31 18.58
N MET A 313 -1.34 -34.28 19.05
CA MET A 313 -1.42 -33.96 20.48
C MET A 313 -2.29 -35.00 21.20
N THR A 314 -1.77 -35.55 22.31
CA THR A 314 -2.51 -36.51 23.14
C THR A 314 -3.77 -35.85 23.72
N GLN A 315 -4.84 -36.64 23.93
CA GLN A 315 -6.11 -36.13 24.45
C GLN A 315 -5.96 -35.49 25.84
N GLU A 316 -5.02 -35.99 26.65
CA GLU A 316 -4.68 -35.44 27.97
C GLU A 316 -3.93 -34.11 27.86
N GLY A 317 -2.89 -34.01 27.03
CA GLY A 317 -2.15 -32.77 26.78
C GLY A 317 -3.06 -31.66 26.24
N ARG A 318 -3.99 -32.02 25.35
CA ARG A 318 -5.02 -31.11 24.84
C ARG A 318 -5.88 -30.55 25.97
N LYS A 319 -6.47 -31.41 26.81
CA LYS A 319 -7.37 -31.00 27.91
C LYS A 319 -6.71 -30.05 28.90
N ILE A 320 -5.42 -30.24 29.18
CA ILE A 320 -4.65 -29.41 30.13
C ILE A 320 -4.57 -27.95 29.67
N ILE A 321 -4.29 -27.71 28.39
CA ILE A 321 -4.07 -26.36 27.86
C ILE A 321 -5.34 -25.73 27.26
N GLN A 322 -6.33 -26.56 26.90
CA GLN A 322 -7.51 -26.17 26.13
C GLN A 322 -8.27 -25.00 26.73
N GLU A 323 -8.60 -25.03 28.02
CA GLU A 323 -9.41 -24.00 28.65
C GLU A 323 -8.71 -22.63 28.59
N GLN A 324 -7.43 -22.58 28.98
CA GLN A 324 -6.68 -21.33 29.03
C GLN A 324 -6.36 -20.83 27.61
N CYS A 325 -5.97 -21.71 26.68
CA CYS A 325 -5.75 -21.36 25.27
C CYS A 325 -7.02 -20.85 24.59
N THR A 326 -8.18 -21.46 24.85
CA THR A 326 -9.49 -20.97 24.36
C THR A 326 -9.72 -19.55 24.82
N LYS A 327 -9.57 -19.30 26.13
CA LYS A 327 -9.86 -18.02 26.73
C LYS A 327 -8.88 -16.94 26.26
N MET A 328 -7.58 -17.24 26.20
CA MET A 328 -6.58 -16.32 25.64
C MET A 328 -6.89 -15.96 24.19
N SER A 329 -7.24 -16.94 23.35
CA SER A 329 -7.53 -16.71 21.93
C SER A 329 -8.75 -15.81 21.73
N ILE A 330 -9.85 -16.08 22.45
CA ILE A 330 -11.08 -15.28 22.35
C ILE A 330 -10.84 -13.85 22.86
N GLU A 331 -10.22 -13.71 24.03
CA GLU A 331 -10.02 -12.38 24.64
C GLU A 331 -9.01 -11.54 23.84
N CYS A 332 -7.92 -12.14 23.31
CA CYS A 332 -7.00 -11.45 22.41
C CYS A 332 -7.68 -11.09 21.09
N GLY A 333 -8.42 -12.01 20.49
CA GLY A 333 -9.12 -11.75 19.24
C GLY A 333 -10.16 -10.64 19.36
N SER A 334 -10.93 -10.61 20.45
CA SER A 334 -11.85 -9.52 20.77
C SER A 334 -11.11 -8.19 20.99
N ALA A 335 -10.00 -8.19 21.73
CA ALA A 335 -9.18 -6.98 21.93
C ALA A 335 -8.63 -6.43 20.60
N LEU A 336 -8.12 -7.30 19.72
CA LEU A 336 -7.56 -6.91 18.42
C LEU A 336 -8.64 -6.35 17.48
N LYS A 337 -9.83 -6.95 17.42
CA LYS A 337 -10.93 -6.37 16.63
C LYS A 337 -11.39 -5.02 17.18
N GLU A 338 -11.48 -4.88 18.51
CA GLU A 338 -11.86 -3.60 19.12
C GLU A 338 -10.81 -2.51 18.91
N ILE A 339 -9.51 -2.82 19.00
CA ILE A 339 -8.46 -1.85 18.70
C ILE A 339 -8.36 -1.54 17.20
N ALA A 340 -8.67 -2.50 16.31
CA ALA A 340 -8.81 -2.25 14.88
C ALA A 340 -9.97 -1.27 14.59
N MET A 341 -11.13 -1.48 15.23
CA MET A 341 -12.26 -0.54 15.15
C MET A 341 -11.90 0.84 15.75
N SER A 342 -11.17 0.87 16.87
CA SER A 342 -10.62 2.10 17.48
C SER A 342 -9.79 2.88 16.48
N MET A 343 -8.89 2.18 15.79
CA MET A 343 -8.05 2.74 14.75
C MET A 343 -8.90 3.31 13.61
N LYS A 344 -9.76 2.50 12.97
CA LYS A 344 -10.62 2.91 11.84
C LYS A 344 -11.49 4.13 12.16
N THR A 345 -12.05 4.18 13.37
CA THR A 345 -12.93 5.27 13.80
C THR A 345 -12.17 6.48 14.34
N MET A 346 -10.89 6.31 14.71
CA MET A 346 -10.09 7.20 15.54
C MET A 346 -10.79 7.53 16.87
N THR A 347 -11.35 6.50 17.51
CA THR A 347 -12.05 6.60 18.81
C THR A 347 -11.60 5.53 19.78
N LEU A 348 -11.32 5.90 21.03
CA LEU A 348 -10.87 4.97 22.07
C LEU A 348 -12.05 4.27 22.74
N TYR A 349 -11.95 2.95 22.90
CA TYR A 349 -12.95 2.09 23.55
C TYR A 349 -12.40 1.54 24.89
N PRO A 350 -13.06 1.80 26.04
CA PRO A 350 -12.58 1.33 27.36
C PRO A 350 -12.61 -0.20 27.54
N THR A 351 -13.35 -0.92 26.70
CA THR A 351 -13.52 -2.38 26.78
C THR A 351 -12.25 -3.16 26.40
N ILE A 352 -11.35 -2.55 25.64
CA ILE A 352 -10.08 -3.13 25.19
C ILE A 352 -9.22 -3.54 26.40
N ASP A 353 -9.10 -2.68 27.41
CA ASP A 353 -8.31 -2.96 28.63
C ASP A 353 -8.87 -4.16 29.40
N SER A 354 -10.20 -4.30 29.45
CA SER A 354 -10.85 -5.46 30.08
C SER A 354 -10.50 -6.77 29.37
N HIS A 355 -10.52 -6.79 28.04
CA HIS A 355 -10.16 -7.98 27.26
C HIS A 355 -8.67 -8.35 27.47
N ILE A 356 -7.78 -7.37 27.43
CA ILE A 356 -6.34 -7.57 27.68
C ILE A 356 -6.07 -8.10 29.09
N LEU A 357 -6.73 -7.55 30.12
CA LEU A 357 -6.57 -8.05 31.50
C LEU A 357 -7.02 -9.50 31.65
N LYS A 358 -8.12 -9.90 30.99
CA LYS A 358 -8.60 -11.29 31.01
C LYS A 358 -7.66 -12.24 30.28
N ALA A 359 -7.08 -11.80 29.16
CA ALA A 359 -6.06 -12.56 28.44
C ALA A 359 -4.81 -12.77 29.30
N LYS A 360 -4.29 -11.70 29.93
CA LYS A 360 -3.14 -11.77 30.87
C LYS A 360 -3.41 -12.67 32.08
N ALA A 361 -4.61 -12.59 32.66
CA ALA A 361 -4.98 -13.47 33.77
C ALA A 361 -4.98 -14.95 33.37
N SER A 362 -5.39 -15.25 32.13
CA SER A 362 -5.41 -16.62 31.60
C SER A 362 -4.00 -17.10 31.23
N SER A 363 -3.13 -16.21 30.74
CA SER A 363 -1.73 -16.53 30.46
C SER A 363 -0.96 -16.87 31.74
N GLU A 364 -1.19 -16.14 32.84
CA GLU A 364 -0.56 -16.46 34.14
C GLU A 364 -1.04 -17.80 34.70
N LYS A 365 -2.34 -18.11 34.55
CA LYS A 365 -2.87 -19.44 34.91
C LYS A 365 -2.19 -20.54 34.10
N LEU A 366 -2.07 -20.37 32.78
CA LEU A 366 -1.39 -21.34 31.92
C LEU A 366 0.09 -21.50 32.28
N ARG A 367 0.82 -20.40 32.54
CA ARG A 367 2.20 -20.44 33.03
C ARG A 367 2.32 -21.23 34.33
N SER A 368 1.39 -21.05 35.26
CA SER A 368 1.37 -21.79 36.52
C SER A 368 1.13 -23.29 36.31
N ILE A 369 0.25 -23.67 35.38
CA ILE A 369 -0.02 -25.08 35.02
C ILE A 369 1.22 -25.73 34.42
N ILE A 370 1.89 -25.05 33.48
CA ILE A 370 3.13 -25.55 32.85
C ILE A 370 4.25 -25.71 33.90
N ARG A 371 4.42 -24.72 34.79
CA ARG A 371 5.46 -24.76 35.82
C ARG A 371 5.21 -25.86 36.85
N ASN A 372 3.96 -26.06 37.27
CA ASN A 372 3.61 -27.07 38.26
C ASN A 372 3.58 -28.49 37.67
N GLY A 373 3.33 -28.63 36.36
CA GLY A 373 3.39 -29.90 35.64
C GLY A 373 4.80 -30.37 35.28
N GLY A 374 5.85 -29.58 35.57
CA GLY A 374 7.25 -29.90 35.28
C GLY A 374 7.92 -30.93 36.22
N LEU A 375 7.14 -31.63 37.05
CA LEU A 375 7.60 -32.66 38.02
C LEU A 375 7.39 -34.10 37.50
N ILE A 376 7.39 -34.31 36.19
CA ILE A 376 6.99 -35.59 35.56
C ILE A 376 8.16 -36.22 34.79
N GLU A 377 8.28 -37.55 34.88
CA GLU A 377 9.31 -38.40 34.26
C GLU A 377 9.49 -38.21 32.74
N GLU A 378 10.70 -38.50 32.25
CA GLU A 378 11.21 -38.23 30.89
C GLU A 378 10.34 -38.80 29.73
N LYS A 379 9.60 -39.90 29.97
CA LYS A 379 8.68 -40.51 28.98
C LYS A 379 7.36 -39.75 28.80
N GLU A 380 6.89 -39.05 29.83
CA GLU A 380 5.71 -38.19 29.73
C GLU A 380 6.07 -36.82 29.12
N LEU A 381 7.33 -36.39 29.28
CA LEU A 381 7.85 -35.15 28.69
C LEU A 381 7.74 -35.13 27.15
N GLN A 382 8.02 -36.26 26.47
CA GLN A 382 7.87 -36.36 25.01
C GLN A 382 6.41 -36.26 24.55
N LYS A 383 5.45 -36.75 25.35
CA LYS A 383 4.01 -36.66 25.04
C LYS A 383 3.44 -35.25 25.26
N LEU A 384 4.02 -34.50 26.20
CA LEU A 384 3.62 -33.12 26.50
C LEU A 384 4.33 -32.07 25.63
N LEU A 385 5.43 -32.41 24.94
CA LEU A 385 6.22 -31.47 24.13
C LEU A 385 5.40 -30.67 23.09
N PRO A 386 4.45 -31.27 22.34
CA PRO A 386 3.62 -30.49 21.41
C PRO A 386 2.66 -29.54 22.13
N SER A 387 2.15 -29.96 23.30
CA SER A 387 1.22 -29.16 24.11
C SER A 387 1.92 -27.95 24.73
N THR A 388 3.17 -28.13 25.19
CA THR A 388 3.98 -27.04 25.73
C THR A 388 4.40 -26.04 24.65
N ARG A 389 4.68 -26.51 23.43
CA ARG A 389 4.96 -25.64 22.28
C ARG A 389 3.75 -24.78 21.89
N ILE A 390 2.57 -25.38 21.76
CA ILE A 390 1.32 -24.65 21.50
C ILE A 390 1.04 -23.63 22.62
N ALA A 391 1.23 -24.03 23.87
CA ALA A 391 1.04 -23.15 25.01
C ALA A 391 2.04 -21.97 25.01
N SER A 392 3.31 -22.20 24.69
CA SER A 392 4.32 -21.15 24.56
C SER A 392 3.97 -20.16 23.46
N LEU A 393 3.60 -20.65 22.27
CA LEU A 393 3.18 -19.81 21.16
C LEU A 393 1.97 -18.95 21.52
N MET A 394 1.01 -19.52 22.25
CA MET A 394 -0.13 -18.74 22.74
C MET A 394 0.27 -17.66 23.74
N LEU A 395 1.20 -17.94 24.65
CA LEU A 395 1.72 -16.92 25.58
C LEU A 395 2.41 -15.79 24.80
N ASP A 396 3.17 -16.11 23.75
CA ASP A 396 3.83 -15.12 22.90
C ASP A 396 2.81 -14.29 22.10
N ILE A 397 1.73 -14.89 21.62
CA ILE A 397 0.63 -14.18 20.95
C ILE A 397 -0.07 -13.21 21.91
N VAL A 398 -0.29 -13.60 23.17
CA VAL A 398 -0.83 -12.68 24.18
C VAL A 398 0.11 -11.48 24.37
N SER A 399 1.42 -11.71 24.47
CA SER A 399 2.42 -10.63 24.59
C SER A 399 2.37 -9.68 23.39
N ASN A 400 2.39 -10.21 22.17
CA ASN A 400 2.32 -9.38 20.96
C ASN A 400 1.00 -8.62 20.86
N SER A 401 -0.12 -9.23 21.24
CA SER A 401 -1.43 -8.57 21.23
C SER A 401 -1.46 -7.36 22.18
N VAL A 402 -0.82 -7.48 23.35
CA VAL A 402 -0.64 -6.37 24.29
C VAL A 402 0.22 -5.26 23.68
N GLU A 403 1.36 -5.61 23.07
CA GLU A 403 2.26 -4.63 22.45
C GLU A 403 1.61 -3.88 21.27
N ILE A 404 0.78 -4.57 20.49
CA ILE A 404 -0.03 -3.97 19.42
C ILE A 404 -1.01 -2.95 20.02
N VAL A 405 -1.77 -3.35 21.05
CA VAL A 405 -2.73 -2.47 21.72
C VAL A 405 -2.04 -1.24 22.31
N ASP A 406 -0.91 -1.43 23.01
CA ASP A 406 -0.14 -0.34 23.60
C ASP A 406 0.41 0.61 22.53
N SER A 407 0.92 0.09 21.41
CA SER A 407 1.43 0.90 20.30
C SER A 407 0.32 1.69 19.61
N VAL A 408 -0.88 1.11 19.43
CA VAL A 408 -2.04 1.84 18.89
C VAL A 408 -2.53 2.90 19.89
N ASN A 409 -2.53 2.62 21.19
CA ASN A 409 -2.88 3.61 22.23
C ASN A 409 -1.88 4.77 22.29
N GLN A 410 -0.59 4.51 22.08
CA GLN A 410 0.43 5.56 21.93
C GLN A 410 0.13 6.44 20.71
N LEU A 411 -0.18 5.83 19.55
CA LEU A 411 -0.60 6.56 18.36
C LEU A 411 -1.88 7.38 18.63
N ALA A 412 -2.87 6.80 19.30
CA ALA A 412 -4.12 7.45 19.65
C ALA A 412 -3.91 8.68 20.55
N THR A 413 -2.95 8.60 21.47
CA THR A 413 -2.56 9.72 22.35
C THR A 413 -1.90 10.84 21.55
N LEU A 414 -0.94 10.51 20.67
CA LEU A 414 -0.29 11.48 19.79
C LEU A 414 -1.30 12.18 18.87
N MET A 415 -2.31 11.44 18.40
CA MET A 415 -3.33 11.93 17.48
C MET A 415 -4.58 12.49 18.15
N LYS A 416 -4.65 12.44 19.48
CA LYS A 416 -5.80 12.90 20.28
C LYS A 416 -7.12 12.27 19.80
N PHE A 417 -7.15 10.93 19.74
CA PHE A 417 -8.38 10.19 19.43
C PHE A 417 -9.51 10.59 20.38
N LYS A 418 -10.75 10.57 19.88
CA LYS A 418 -11.92 10.88 20.71
C LYS A 418 -12.16 9.73 21.69
N ILE A 419 -12.37 10.03 22.97
CA ILE A 419 -12.70 9.02 23.97
C ILE A 419 -14.20 8.80 23.93
N LEU A 420 -14.66 7.56 23.71
CA LEU A 420 -16.08 7.25 23.79
C LEU A 420 -16.49 7.07 25.25
N SER A 421 -17.14 8.09 25.82
CA SER A 421 -17.81 7.97 27.12
C SER A 421 -19.09 7.15 26.94
N SER A 422 -19.02 5.84 27.21
CA SER A 422 -20.09 4.83 27.22
C SER A 422 -20.40 4.07 25.91
N LYS A 423 -20.86 2.82 26.09
CA LYS A 423 -20.91 1.72 25.12
C LYS A 423 -21.47 2.12 23.73
N PRO A 424 -20.87 1.66 22.62
CA PRO A 424 -21.53 1.70 21.33
C PRO A 424 -22.77 0.78 21.35
N LYS A 425 -23.90 1.26 20.84
CA LYS A 425 -25.01 0.37 20.45
C LYS A 425 -24.45 -0.60 19.42
N ARG A 426 -24.55 -1.92 19.69
CA ARG A 426 -24.28 -2.97 18.70
C ARG A 426 -25.06 -2.61 17.43
N LEU A 427 -24.38 -2.33 16.33
CA LEU A 427 -25.01 -2.33 15.03
C LEU A 427 -25.34 -3.79 14.72
N GLY A 428 -26.56 -4.18 15.08
CA GLY A 428 -27.10 -5.50 14.78
C GLY A 428 -27.11 -5.70 13.27
N SER A 429 -26.57 -6.83 12.85
CA SER A 429 -26.82 -7.36 11.52
C SER A 429 -28.32 -7.53 11.31
N LYS A 430 -28.76 -7.25 10.08
CA LYS A 430 -30.12 -7.41 9.52
C LYS A 430 -31.13 -6.31 9.86
N SER A 431 -31.25 -5.32 8.97
CA SER A 431 -32.58 -4.83 8.58
C SER A 431 -32.92 -5.41 7.20
N ARG A 432 -33.93 -6.29 7.18
CA ARG A 432 -34.61 -6.73 5.96
C ARG A 432 -35.18 -5.50 5.26
N ILE A 433 -35.06 -5.50 3.94
CA ILE A 433 -35.87 -4.69 3.04
C ILE A 433 -37.34 -5.03 3.33
N PRO A 434 -38.23 -4.07 3.67
CA PRO A 434 -39.65 -4.31 3.64
C PRO A 434 -40.09 -4.31 2.17
N SER A 435 -40.53 -5.48 1.69
CA SER A 435 -41.40 -5.57 0.51
C SER A 435 -42.74 -4.92 0.86
N GLY A 436 -43.17 -3.91 0.12
CA GLY A 436 -44.46 -3.27 0.32
C GLY A 436 -44.84 -2.31 -0.79
N ASN A 437 -45.57 -2.85 -1.77
CA ASN A 437 -46.59 -2.28 -2.64
C ASN A 437 -46.37 -0.97 -3.43
N ILE A 438 -46.53 -1.17 -4.73
CA ILE A 438 -46.86 -0.23 -5.79
C ILE A 438 -48.05 0.66 -5.37
N GLY A 439 -47.88 1.97 -5.51
CA GLY A 439 -48.92 2.98 -5.42
C GLY A 439 -48.43 4.29 -6.02
N GLU A 440 -48.99 4.65 -7.17
CA GLU A 440 -48.74 5.89 -7.92
C GLU A 440 -48.97 7.14 -7.07
N ALA A 441 -48.08 8.14 -7.18
CA ALA A 441 -48.42 9.54 -6.94
C ALA A 441 -47.38 10.49 -7.57
N HIS A 442 -47.74 10.99 -8.74
CA HIS A 442 -47.47 12.29 -9.37
C HIS A 442 -46.29 13.16 -8.90
N LEU A 443 -45.42 13.46 -9.88
CA LEU A 443 -44.59 14.66 -9.99
C LEU A 443 -45.43 15.94 -9.82
N VAL A 444 -45.00 16.83 -8.92
CA VAL A 444 -45.30 18.27 -9.00
C VAL A 444 -43.97 19.01 -9.01
N VAL A 445 -43.67 19.61 -10.15
CA VAL A 445 -42.64 20.63 -10.35
C VAL A 445 -43.21 21.93 -9.81
N ASN A 446 -42.55 22.54 -8.82
CA ASN A 446 -42.77 23.95 -8.50
C ASN A 446 -41.60 24.76 -9.05
N VAL A 447 -41.94 25.63 -9.99
CA VAL A 447 -41.13 26.76 -10.43
C VAL A 447 -41.48 27.92 -9.50
N GLU A 448 -40.48 28.45 -8.80
CA GLU A 448 -40.32 29.88 -8.51
C GLU A 448 -38.84 30.21 -8.50
#